data_AF-I9KMK5-F1
#
_entry.id   AF-I9KMK5-F1
#
_cell.length_a   1.000
_cell.length_b   1.000
_cell.length_c   1.000
_cell.angle_alpha   90.00
_cell.angle_beta   90.00
_cell.angle_gamma   90.00
#
_symmetry.space_group_name_H-M   'P 1'
#
loop_
_entity.id
_entity.type
_entity.pdbx_description
1 polymer ?
#
loop_
_entity_poly.entity_id
_entity_poly.type
_entity_poly.pdbx_seq_one_letter_code
_entity_poly.pdbx_strand_id
1 'polypeptide(L)'
;MPPTPRRADEVGALLDRDEDYDEDPIGDPPITVSRYRASIRAVLGVRTPEPGIVASAWSQRETDAFLAGSRATLRLVIEVIGHALTTPPADRGGSGGVD
;
A
#
# COMPACT_ATOMS: atom_id res chain seq x y z
N MET A 1 -6.14 10.43 -23.49
CA MET A 1 -6.06 10.45 -22.02
C MET A 1 -5.05 9.39 -21.62
N PRO A 2 -3.92 9.74 -21.01
CA PRO A 2 -2.97 8.72 -20.52
C PRO A 2 -3.68 7.84 -19.49
N PRO A 3 -3.35 6.54 -19.38
CA PRO A 3 -3.92 5.69 -18.37
C PRO A 3 -3.60 6.27 -16.99
N THR A 4 -4.62 6.43 -16.15
CA THR A 4 -4.42 6.80 -14.74
C THR A 4 -3.57 5.72 -14.09
N PRO A 5 -2.44 6.06 -13.44
CA PRO A 5 -1.61 5.06 -12.76
C PRO A 5 -2.43 4.27 -11.75
N ARG A 6 -2.11 2.99 -11.57
CA ARG A 6 -2.80 2.17 -10.57
C ARG A 6 -2.36 2.67 -9.19
N ARG A 7 -3.26 2.63 -8.20
CA ARG A 7 -2.94 3.06 -6.82
C ARG A 7 -1.70 2.38 -6.23
N ALA A 8 -1.41 1.14 -6.62
CA ALA A 8 -0.18 0.43 -6.24
C ALA A 8 1.08 1.11 -6.80
N ASP A 9 1.03 1.61 -8.03
CA ASP A 9 2.14 2.28 -8.70
C ASP A 9 2.43 3.62 -8.03
N GLU A 10 1.38 4.35 -7.64
CA GLU A 10 1.50 5.60 -6.89
C GLU A 10 2.15 5.38 -5.51
N VAL A 11 1.73 4.33 -4.79
CA VAL A 11 2.39 3.94 -3.53
C VAL A 11 3.84 3.57 -3.80
N GLY A 12 4.11 2.78 -4.83
CA GLY A 12 5.47 2.40 -5.25
C GLY A 12 6.37 3.62 -5.43
N ALA A 13 5.91 4.61 -6.21
CA ALA A 13 6.66 5.83 -6.48
C ALA A 13 6.95 6.68 -5.23
N LEU A 14 6.06 6.69 -4.25
CA LEU A 14 6.32 7.35 -2.95
C LEU A 14 7.41 6.63 -2.16
N LEU A 15 7.41 5.30 -2.18
CA LEU A 15 8.46 4.51 -1.52
C LEU A 15 9.80 4.63 -2.24
N ASP A 16 9.79 4.64 -3.58
CA ASP A 16 11.00 4.86 -4.40
C ASP A 16 11.65 6.20 -4.02
N ARG A 17 10.88 7.29 -3.93
CA ARG A 17 11.39 8.61 -3.51
C ARG A 17 12.01 8.60 -2.12
N ASP A 18 11.34 7.98 -1.16
CA ASP A 18 11.85 7.86 0.21
C ASP A 18 13.14 7.03 0.27
N GLU A 19 13.28 6.01 -0.60
CA GLU A 19 14.48 5.17 -0.72
C GLU A 19 15.62 5.98 -1.38
N ASP A 20 15.34 6.80 -2.39
CA ASP A 20 16.30 7.73 -2.98
C ASP A 20 16.82 8.74 -1.93
N TYR A 21 15.95 9.23 -1.04
CA TYR A 21 16.33 10.15 0.05
C TYR A 21 17.31 9.52 1.05
N ASP A 22 17.21 8.20 1.30
CA ASP A 22 18.14 7.49 2.19
C ASP A 22 19.58 7.51 1.62
N GLU A 23 19.73 7.52 0.29
CA GLU A 23 21.02 7.56 -0.40
C GLU A 23 21.51 8.99 -0.64
N ASP A 24 20.61 9.91 -0.99
CA ASP A 24 20.88 11.33 -1.24
C ASP A 24 19.77 12.20 -0.61
N PRO A 25 19.99 12.78 0.59
CA PRO A 25 18.94 13.42 1.38
C PRO A 25 18.60 14.83 0.88
N ILE A 26 18.09 14.91 -0.35
CA ILE A 26 17.66 16.13 -1.02
C ILE A 26 16.15 16.10 -1.22
N GLY A 27 15.48 17.19 -0.84
CA GLY A 27 14.03 17.36 -1.01
C GLY A 27 13.25 17.16 0.29
N ASP A 28 12.00 16.74 0.15
CA ASP A 28 11.11 16.51 1.29
C ASP A 28 11.60 15.31 2.13
N PRO A 29 11.54 15.40 3.48
CA PRO A 29 11.85 14.26 4.34
C PRO A 29 10.97 13.04 4.02
N PRO A 30 11.47 11.83 4.28
CA PRO A 30 10.75 10.61 3.94
C PRO A 30 9.46 10.48 4.75
N ILE A 31 8.43 9.91 4.12
CA ILE A 31 7.09 9.74 4.70
C ILE A 31 7.11 8.73 5.85
N THR A 32 8.03 7.76 5.82
CA THR A 32 8.22 6.78 6.89
C THR A 32 9.69 6.36 7.03
N VAL A 33 9.99 5.33 7.84
CA VAL A 33 11.35 4.77 7.97
C VAL A 33 11.48 3.48 7.15
N SER A 34 12.72 3.10 6.81
CA SER A 34 13.03 2.02 5.86
C SER A 34 12.35 0.68 6.22
N ARG A 35 12.24 0.33 7.51
CA ARG A 35 11.57 -0.91 7.95
C ARG A 35 10.08 -0.94 7.62
N TYR A 36 9.39 0.19 7.73
CA TYR A 36 7.98 0.28 7.36
C TYR A 36 7.81 0.31 5.84
N ARG A 37 8.72 0.95 5.09
CA ARG A 37 8.74 0.85 3.61
C ARG A 37 8.86 -0.59 3.13
N ALA A 38 9.81 -1.35 3.68
CA ALA A 38 9.98 -2.77 3.36
C ALA A 38 8.70 -3.59 3.66
N SER A 39 8.00 -3.26 4.76
CA SER A 39 6.73 -3.90 5.11
C SER A 39 5.63 -3.57 4.10
N ILE A 40 5.56 -2.32 3.63
CA ILE A 40 4.58 -1.90 2.61
C ILE A 40 4.91 -2.54 1.26
N ARG A 41 6.17 -2.59 0.84
CA ARG A 41 6.61 -3.32 -0.37
C ARG A 41 6.17 -4.78 -0.33
N ALA A 42 6.34 -5.45 0.81
CA ALA A 42 5.88 -6.82 0.97
C ALA A 42 4.37 -6.96 0.73
N VAL A 43 3.56 -6.01 1.24
CA VAL A 43 2.10 -5.97 0.99
C VAL A 43 1.78 -5.73 -0.48
N LEU A 44 2.47 -4.80 -1.15
CA LEU A 44 2.27 -4.55 -2.59
C LEU A 44 2.63 -5.77 -3.46
N GLY A 45 3.58 -6.60 -3.00
CA GLY A 45 3.98 -7.84 -3.65
C GLY A 45 3.00 -9.00 -3.46
N VAL A 46 1.97 -8.88 -2.60
CA VAL A 46 1.01 -9.95 -2.36
C VAL A 46 0.17 -10.21 -3.60
N ARG A 47 0.10 -11.49 -3.98
CA ARG A 47 -0.75 -11.98 -5.08
C ARG A 47 -2.04 -12.57 -4.53
N THR A 48 -3.07 -12.64 -5.37
CA THR A 48 -4.30 -13.37 -5.04
C THR A 48 -3.92 -14.81 -4.67
N PRO A 49 -4.33 -15.31 -3.50
CA PRO A 49 -4.05 -16.69 -3.11
C PRO A 49 -4.76 -17.64 -4.05
N GLU A 50 -4.11 -18.76 -4.36
CA GLU A 50 -4.75 -19.88 -5.03
C GLU A 50 -5.69 -20.59 -4.05
N PRO A 51 -6.84 -21.11 -4.51
CA PRO A 51 -7.69 -21.99 -3.71
C PRO A 51 -6.86 -23.20 -3.23
N GLY A 52 -6.79 -23.42 -1.92
CA GLY A 52 -5.97 -24.49 -1.32
C GLY A 52 -6.53 -25.89 -1.56
N ILE A 53 -5.90 -26.91 -0.95
CA ILE A 53 -6.24 -28.34 -1.15
C ILE A 53 -7.72 -28.66 -0.88
N VAL A 54 -8.38 -27.95 0.04
CA VAL A 54 -9.81 -28.10 0.35
C VAL A 54 -10.74 -27.55 -0.73
N ALA A 55 -10.23 -26.76 -1.68
CA ALA A 55 -11.01 -26.25 -2.80
C ALA A 55 -11.33 -27.32 -3.86
N SER A 56 -10.73 -28.52 -3.79
CA SER A 56 -11.07 -29.63 -4.68
C SER A 56 -12.54 -30.07 -4.58
N ALA A 57 -13.22 -29.72 -3.49
CA ALA A 57 -14.65 -29.97 -3.28
C ALA A 57 -15.54 -28.77 -3.63
N TRP A 58 -14.96 -27.62 -3.99
CA TRP A 58 -15.72 -26.42 -4.33
C TRP A 58 -16.32 -26.54 -5.72
N SER A 59 -17.54 -26.04 -5.86
CA SER A 59 -18.11 -25.74 -7.17
C SER A 59 -17.32 -24.62 -7.85
N GLN A 60 -17.46 -24.52 -9.18
CA GLN A 60 -16.89 -23.41 -9.94
C GLN A 60 -17.32 -22.04 -9.39
N ARG A 61 -18.60 -21.92 -8.99
CA ARG A 61 -19.16 -20.68 -8.45
C ARG A 61 -18.48 -20.26 -7.14
N GLU A 62 -18.17 -21.21 -6.26
CA GLU A 62 -17.45 -20.93 -5.01
C GLU A 62 -16.01 -20.50 -5.27
N THR A 63 -15.34 -21.16 -6.23
CA THR A 63 -14.00 -20.77 -6.68
C THR A 63 -13.97 -19.36 -7.24
N ASP A 64 -14.92 -19.01 -8.11
CA ASP A 64 -15.03 -17.67 -8.69
C ASP A 64 -15.30 -16.61 -7.61
N ALA A 65 -16.19 -16.92 -6.65
CA ALA A 65 -16.49 -16.04 -5.54
C ALA A 65 -15.28 -15.80 -4.63
N PHE A 66 -14.50 -16.85 -4.34
CA PHE A 66 -13.24 -16.74 -3.61
C PHE A 66 -12.25 -15.83 -4.33
N LEU A 67 -11.96 -16.09 -5.61
CA LEU A 67 -11.02 -15.28 -6.39
C LEU A 67 -11.48 -13.84 -6.55
N ALA A 68 -12.78 -13.60 -6.72
CA ALA A 68 -13.35 -12.25 -6.76
C ALA A 68 -13.17 -11.52 -5.41
N GLY A 69 -13.51 -12.19 -4.30
CA GLY A 69 -13.35 -11.66 -2.95
C GLY A 69 -11.88 -11.34 -2.63
N SER A 70 -10.97 -12.26 -2.89
CA SER A 70 -9.54 -12.06 -2.66
C SER A 70 -8.96 -10.90 -3.47
N ARG A 71 -9.36 -10.75 -4.75
CA ARG A 71 -8.95 -9.60 -5.58
C ARG A 71 -9.51 -8.28 -5.03
N ALA A 72 -10.76 -8.27 -4.59
CA ALA A 72 -11.40 -7.09 -3.99
C ALA A 72 -10.70 -6.68 -2.68
N THR A 73 -10.39 -7.64 -1.81
CA THR A 73 -9.66 -7.38 -0.55
C THR A 73 -8.27 -6.80 -0.81
N LEU A 74 -7.48 -7.39 -1.72
CA LEU A 74 -6.14 -6.87 -2.03
C LEU A 74 -6.21 -5.45 -2.58
N ARG A 75 -7.18 -5.17 -3.46
CA ARG A 75 -7.41 -3.81 -3.98
C ARG A 75 -7.71 -2.83 -2.85
N LEU A 76 -8.61 -3.18 -1.94
CA LEU A 76 -8.99 -2.32 -0.82
C LEU A 76 -7.80 -2.01 0.10
N VAL A 77 -6.98 -3.01 0.40
CA VAL A 77 -5.77 -2.81 1.24
C VAL A 77 -4.81 -1.82 0.58
N ILE A 78 -4.57 -1.94 -0.72
CA ILE A 78 -3.72 -1.00 -1.48
C ILE A 78 -4.33 0.41 -1.47
N GLU A 79 -5.64 0.54 -1.63
CA GLU A 79 -6.33 1.83 -1.58
C GLU A 79 -6.20 2.50 -0.22
N VAL A 80 -6.36 1.76 0.87
CA VAL A 80 -6.21 2.25 2.25
C VAL A 80 -4.78 2.68 2.55
N ILE A 81 -3.78 1.86 2.17
CA ILE A 81 -2.35 2.20 2.34
C ILE A 81 -2.03 3.47 1.56
N GLY A 82 -2.43 3.53 0.29
CA GLY A 82 -2.21 4.71 -0.53
C GLY A 82 -2.84 5.94 0.09
N HIS A 83 -4.09 5.85 0.56
CA HIS A 83 -4.74 6.96 1.24
C HIS A 83 -3.96 7.41 2.48
N ALA A 84 -3.54 6.48 3.33
CA ALA A 84 -2.77 6.80 4.53
C ALA A 84 -1.43 7.50 4.23
N LEU A 85 -0.75 7.14 3.13
CA LEU A 85 0.53 7.75 2.74
C LEU A 85 0.37 9.12 2.06
N THR A 86 -0.74 9.36 1.37
CA THR A 86 -0.98 10.63 0.67
C THR A 86 -1.75 11.66 1.50
N THR A 87 -2.39 11.25 2.59
CA THR A 87 -3.12 12.16 3.48
C THR A 87 -2.12 12.77 4.47
N PRO A 88 -1.97 14.11 4.51
CA PRO A 88 -1.10 14.76 5.47
C PRO A 88 -1.49 14.37 6.91
N PRO A 89 -0.51 14.15 7.81
CA PRO A 89 -0.82 13.93 9.22
C PRO A 89 -1.59 15.14 9.76
N ALA A 90 -2.57 14.88 10.65
CA ALA A 90 -3.29 15.97 11.30
C ALA A 90 -2.28 16.88 12.02
N ASP A 91 -2.37 18.19 11.74
CA ASP A 91 -1.54 19.20 12.40
C ASP A 91 -1.67 19.03 13.91
N ARG A 92 -0.61 18.53 14.56
CA ARG A 92 -0.48 18.67 16.00
C ARG A 92 -0.04 20.09 16.27
N GLY A 93 -0.98 21.02 16.14
CA GLY A 93 -0.81 22.43 16.49
C GLY A 93 -0.25 22.54 17.91
N GLY A 94 0.90 23.21 18.02
CA GLY A 94 1.71 23.27 19.23
C GLY A 94 1.01 23.97 20.38
N SER A 95 0.92 23.27 21.51
CA SER A 95 0.90 23.87 22.85
C SER A 95 2.32 23.75 23.40
N GLY A 96 3.15 24.73 23.11
CA GLY A 96 4.56 24.75 23.47
C GLY A 96 5.13 26.16 23.43
N GLY A 97 4.36 27.13 23.92
CA GLY A 97 4.86 28.46 24.25
C GLY A 97 4.96 28.57 25.76
N VAL A 98 6.13 28.22 26.30
CA VAL A 98 6.61 28.74 27.58
C VAL A 98 7.76 29.65 27.19
N ASP A 99 7.50 30.95 27.22
CA ASP A 99 8.39 32.02 27.69
C ASP A 99 7.59 33.32 27.82
#